data_AF-A0A820IUQ4-F1
#
_entry.id   AF-A0A820IUQ4-F1
#
_cell.length_a   1.000
_cell.length_b   1.000
_cell.length_c   1.000
_cell.angle_alpha   90.00
_cell.angle_beta   90.00
_cell.angle_gamma   90.00
#
_symmetry.space_group_name_H-M   'P 1'
#
loop_
_entity.id
_entity.type
_entity.pdbx_description
1 polymer ?
#
loop_
_entity_poly.entity_id
_entity_poly.type
_entity_poly.pdbx_seq_one_letter_code
_entity_poly.pdbx_strand_id
1 'polypeptide(L)'
;MYLGEIVRLIILDLIQQDLLFLGHRDTYRNYTAPLYNHGGFSTKFVSTVEADEGIQFSNTHLVLENIGIQNATYDDCAIVQYVCRQVSKRAARLAAAGLAVLVNRIGKPHVTIGVDGSLYRHHPRFKHTMERCMETLVDKNFQFKLTLSDDGSGKGAAMVACVADTSLCKETRVHDEEIFS
;
A
#
# COMPACT_ATOMS: atom_id res chain seq x y z
N MET A 1 3.12 4.05 -4.72
CA MET A 1 3.75 4.38 -6.01
C MET A 1 2.77 4.12 -7.15
N TYR A 2 2.30 2.89 -7.37
CA TYR A 2 1.44 2.56 -8.53
C TYR A 2 -0.07 2.66 -8.34
N LEU A 3 -0.58 2.59 -7.10
CA LEU A 3 -2.03 2.61 -6.86
C LEU A 3 -2.70 3.85 -7.45
N GLY A 4 -2.08 5.01 -7.26
CA GLY A 4 -2.62 6.26 -7.78
C GLY A 4 -2.66 6.29 -9.31
N GLU A 5 -1.64 5.75 -9.97
CA GLU A 5 -1.60 5.67 -11.44
C GLU A 5 -2.66 4.72 -11.99
N ILE A 6 -2.90 3.58 -11.33
CA ILE A 6 -3.99 2.67 -11.69
C ILE A 6 -5.35 3.38 -11.57
N VAL A 7 -5.56 4.13 -10.48
CA VAL A 7 -6.79 4.92 -10.30
C VAL A 7 -6.92 5.98 -11.39
N ARG A 8 -5.85 6.70 -11.72
CA ARG A 8 -5.82 7.71 -12.79
C ARG A 8 -6.28 7.13 -14.13
N LEU A 9 -5.75 5.98 -14.51
CA LEU A 9 -6.09 5.31 -15.76
C LEU A 9 -7.55 4.87 -15.80
N ILE A 10 -8.07 4.35 -14.69
CA ILE A 10 -9.50 3.98 -14.60
C ILE A 10 -10.39 5.22 -14.69
N ILE A 11 -10.04 6.31 -14.01
CA ILE A 11 -10.78 7.58 -14.09
C ILE A 11 -10.79 8.11 -15.53
N LEU A 12 -9.65 8.08 -16.23
CA LEU A 12 -9.56 8.49 -17.63
C LEU A 12 -10.44 7.63 -18.55
N ASP A 13 -10.45 6.32 -18.35
CA ASP A 13 -11.30 5.40 -19.11
C ASP A 13 -12.80 5.69 -18.87
N LEU A 14 -13.20 5.97 -17.63
CA LEU A 14 -14.57 6.37 -17.29
C LEU A 14 -14.97 7.71 -17.92
N ILE A 15 -14.05 8.68 -18.00
CA ILE A 15 -14.28 9.96 -18.70
C ILE A 15 -14.41 9.75 -20.21
N GLN A 16 -13.61 8.85 -20.78
CA GLN A 16 -13.68 8.52 -22.21
C GLN A 16 -15.02 7.88 -22.57
N GLN A 17 -15.56 7.05 -21.67
CA GLN A 17 -16.84 6.35 -21.82
C GLN A 17 -18.08 7.17 -21.44
N ASP A 18 -17.93 8.45 -21.10
CA ASP A 18 -19.04 9.31 -20.66
C ASP A 18 -19.76 8.76 -19.42
N LEU A 19 -18.99 8.26 -18.45
CA LEU A 19 -19.50 7.73 -17.17
C LEU A 19 -19.10 8.59 -15.96
N LEU A 20 -18.24 9.59 -16.15
CA LEU A 20 -17.72 10.43 -15.08
C LEU A 20 -17.51 11.87 -15.56
N PHE A 21 -17.82 12.86 -14.71
CA PHE A 21 -17.72 14.30 -14.97
C PHE A 21 -18.54 14.77 -16.17
N LEU A 22 -19.77 14.25 -16.28
CA LEU A 22 -20.72 14.61 -17.31
C LEU A 22 -20.96 16.13 -17.36
N GLY A 23 -21.00 16.70 -18.57
CA GLY A 23 -21.24 18.13 -18.79
C GLY A 23 -20.02 19.04 -18.59
N HIS A 24 -18.90 18.53 -18.09
CA HIS A 24 -17.67 19.30 -17.88
C HIS A 24 -16.51 18.84 -18.78
N ARG A 25 -16.77 17.99 -19.78
CA ARG A 25 -15.74 17.49 -20.72
C ARG A 25 -14.94 18.60 -21.38
N ASP A 26 -15.62 19.62 -21.90
CA ASP A 26 -14.96 20.74 -22.61
C ASP A 26 -14.18 21.66 -21.66
N THR A 27 -14.66 21.84 -20.43
CA THR A 27 -13.98 22.59 -19.37
C THR A 27 -12.71 21.88 -18.91
N TYR A 28 -12.76 20.55 -18.78
CA TYR A 28 -11.62 19.75 -18.34
C TYR A 28 -10.63 19.41 -19.44
N ARG A 29 -11.03 19.48 -20.72
CA ARG A 29 -10.14 19.27 -21.86
C ARG A 29 -8.95 20.24 -21.89
N ASN A 30 -9.14 21.45 -21.35
CA ASN A 30 -8.11 22.50 -21.28
C ASN A 30 -7.41 22.63 -19.91
N TYR A 31 -7.94 22.05 -18.83
CA TYR A 31 -7.49 22.32 -17.45
C TYR A 31 -7.15 21.10 -16.56
N THR A 32 -7.12 19.87 -17.07
CA THR A 32 -6.73 18.68 -16.29
C THR A 32 -5.25 18.31 -16.45
N ALA A 33 -4.35 19.28 -16.26
CA ALA A 33 -2.92 19.06 -16.36
C ALA A 33 -2.41 17.88 -15.48
N PRO A 34 -2.94 17.60 -14.27
CA PRO A 34 -2.46 16.46 -13.48
C PRO A 34 -3.05 15.12 -13.95
N LEU A 35 -4.34 15.04 -14.30
CA LEU A 35 -4.98 13.76 -14.60
C LEU A 35 -4.45 13.13 -15.90
N TYR A 36 -4.04 13.94 -16.88
CA TYR A 36 -3.48 13.45 -18.15
C TYR A 36 -1.96 13.22 -18.09
N ASN A 37 -1.29 13.74 -17.06
CA ASN A 37 0.12 13.49 -16.83
C ASN A 37 0.34 12.20 -16.04
N HIS A 38 1.30 11.40 -16.50
CA HIS A 38 1.72 10.20 -15.79
C HIS A 38 2.15 10.56 -14.36
N GLY A 39 1.62 9.85 -13.36
CA GLY A 39 1.90 10.09 -11.94
C GLY A 39 1.19 11.30 -11.34
N GLY A 40 0.30 11.99 -12.08
CA GLY A 40 -0.43 13.13 -11.55
C GLY A 40 -1.55 12.78 -10.56
N PHE A 41 -1.84 11.49 -10.36
CA PHE A 41 -2.67 11.01 -9.25
C PHE A 41 -1.81 10.20 -8.27
N SER A 42 -1.51 10.79 -7.12
CA SER A 42 -0.61 10.17 -6.13
C SER A 42 -1.29 9.07 -5.32
N THR A 43 -0.50 8.15 -4.74
CA THR A 43 -1.03 7.16 -3.77
C THR A 43 -1.60 7.83 -2.51
N LYS A 44 -1.12 9.04 -2.16
CA LYS A 44 -1.67 9.82 -1.04
C LYS A 44 -3.13 10.17 -1.28
N PHE A 45 -3.49 10.55 -2.50
CA PHE A 45 -4.87 10.86 -2.87
C PHE A 45 -5.80 9.66 -2.69
N VAL A 46 -5.36 8.44 -3.03
CA VAL A 46 -6.13 7.21 -2.76
C VAL A 46 -6.44 7.07 -1.27
N SER A 47 -5.42 7.21 -0.40
CA SER A 47 -5.61 7.14 1.05
C SER A 47 -6.54 8.24 1.58
N THR A 48 -6.42 9.46 1.05
CA THR A 48 -7.24 10.62 1.45
C THR A 48 -8.69 10.45 1.04
N VAL A 49 -8.97 10.00 -0.19
CA VAL A 49 -10.32 9.72 -0.68
C VAL A 49 -10.99 8.61 0.14
N GLU A 50 -10.25 7.55 0.47
CA GLU A 50 -10.80 6.45 1.27
C GLU A 50 -10.98 6.75 2.76
N ALA A 51 -10.44 7.86 3.23
CA ALA A 51 -10.66 8.35 4.58
C ALA A 51 -12.02 9.04 4.74
N ASP A 52 -12.72 9.37 3.64
CA ASP A 52 -14.08 9.90 3.73
C ASP A 52 -15.04 8.87 4.33
N GLU A 53 -15.84 9.35 5.27
CA GLU A 53 -16.94 8.63 5.89
C GLU A 53 -18.27 9.36 5.61
N GLY A 54 -19.35 8.59 5.43
CA GLY A 54 -20.66 9.14 5.11
C GLY A 54 -20.78 9.63 3.66
N ILE A 55 -21.64 10.64 3.46
CA ILE A 55 -22.10 11.11 2.14
C ILE A 55 -21.54 12.48 1.73
N GLN A 56 -20.69 13.09 2.56
CA GLN A 56 -20.20 14.46 2.34
C GLN A 56 -19.00 14.54 1.38
N PHE A 57 -18.23 13.45 1.27
CA PHE A 57 -17.09 13.34 0.35
C PHE A 57 -16.07 14.50 0.42
N SER A 58 -15.90 15.11 1.60
CA SER A 58 -15.10 16.33 1.78
C SER A 58 -13.65 16.17 1.33
N ASN A 59 -13.00 15.05 1.65
CA ASN A 59 -11.64 14.78 1.19
C ASN A 59 -11.59 14.49 -0.31
N THR A 60 -12.61 13.84 -0.85
CA THR A 60 -12.72 13.56 -2.28
C THR A 60 -12.87 14.85 -3.07
N HIS A 61 -13.73 15.78 -2.64
CA HIS A 61 -13.83 17.12 -3.23
C HIS A 61 -12.48 17.84 -3.21
N LEU A 62 -11.80 17.86 -2.05
CA LEU A 62 -10.46 18.46 -1.94
C LEU A 62 -9.45 17.83 -2.90
N VAL A 63 -9.45 16.51 -3.04
CA VAL A 63 -8.55 15.80 -3.97
C VAL A 63 -8.88 16.13 -5.41
N LEU A 64 -10.16 16.20 -5.77
CA LEU A 64 -10.63 16.57 -7.11
C LEU A 64 -10.24 18.01 -7.46
N GLU A 65 -10.39 18.95 -6.52
CA GLU A 65 -9.95 20.34 -6.68
C GLU A 65 -8.44 20.43 -6.88
N ASN A 66 -7.65 19.67 -6.11
CA ASN A 66 -6.19 19.62 -6.26
C ASN A 66 -5.72 19.13 -7.63
N ILE A 67 -6.53 18.32 -8.32
CA ILE A 67 -6.23 17.83 -9.67
C ILE A 67 -6.92 18.65 -10.77
N GLY A 68 -7.54 19.79 -10.41
CA GLY A 68 -8.13 20.74 -11.35
C GLY A 68 -9.59 20.46 -11.72
N ILE A 69 -10.29 19.60 -10.97
CA ILE A 69 -11.70 19.26 -11.18
C ILE A 69 -12.54 20.01 -10.15
N GLN A 70 -13.34 20.96 -10.63
CA GLN A 70 -14.20 21.82 -9.78
C GLN A 70 -15.66 21.39 -9.86
N ASN A 71 -16.49 21.67 -8.86
CA ASN A 71 -17.94 21.38 -8.93
C ASN A 71 -18.27 19.91 -9.27
N ALA A 72 -17.46 18.95 -8.77
CA ALA A 72 -17.76 17.53 -8.91
C ALA A 72 -19.13 17.22 -8.28
N THR A 73 -19.94 16.40 -8.94
CA THR A 73 -21.24 16.00 -8.41
C THR A 73 -21.08 14.96 -7.30
N TYR A 74 -22.16 14.73 -6.55
CA TYR A 74 -22.21 13.64 -5.58
C TYR A 74 -21.86 12.29 -6.21
N ASP A 75 -22.43 12.00 -7.39
CA ASP A 75 -22.21 10.75 -8.11
C ASP A 75 -20.76 10.62 -8.56
N ASP A 76 -20.13 11.71 -9.03
CA ASP A 76 -18.71 11.71 -9.39
C ASP A 76 -17.83 11.35 -8.19
N CYS A 77 -18.07 11.97 -7.03
CA CYS A 77 -17.35 11.69 -5.80
C CYS A 77 -17.55 10.24 -5.35
N ALA A 78 -18.78 9.72 -5.43
CA ALA A 78 -19.08 8.34 -5.08
C ALA A 78 -18.35 7.34 -5.99
N ILE A 79 -18.31 7.60 -7.30
CA ILE A 79 -17.59 6.76 -8.28
C ILE A 79 -16.08 6.80 -8.01
N VAL A 80 -15.50 7.99 -7.82
CA VAL A 80 -14.06 8.14 -7.54
C VAL A 80 -13.67 7.40 -6.25
N GLN A 81 -14.47 7.55 -5.18
CA GLN A 81 -14.26 6.82 -3.94
C GLN A 81 -14.36 5.31 -4.14
N TYR A 82 -15.35 4.85 -4.92
CA TYR A 82 -15.51 3.45 -5.24
C TYR A 82 -14.30 2.88 -5.98
N VAL A 83 -13.79 3.58 -7.00
CA VAL A 83 -12.60 3.18 -7.76
C VAL A 83 -11.38 3.07 -6.84
N CYS A 84 -11.10 4.10 -6.04
CA CYS A 84 -10.01 4.08 -5.06
C CYS A 84 -10.08 2.85 -4.16
N ARG A 85 -11.28 2.59 -3.60
CA ARG A 85 -11.55 1.45 -2.72
C ARG A 85 -11.34 0.10 -3.40
N GLN A 86 -11.75 -0.07 -4.66
CA GLN A 86 -11.53 -1.35 -5.35
C GLN A 86 -10.03 -1.59 -5.62
N VAL A 87 -9.31 -0.54 -6.02
CA VAL A 87 -7.87 -0.64 -6.31
C VAL A 87 -7.08 -0.98 -5.05
N SER A 88 -7.32 -0.27 -3.94
CA SER A 88 -6.63 -0.54 -2.67
C SER A 88 -6.98 -1.92 -2.10
N LYS A 89 -8.26 -2.31 -2.17
CA LYS A 89 -8.73 -3.62 -1.71
C LYS A 89 -8.10 -4.75 -2.49
N ARG A 90 -7.98 -4.62 -3.82
CA ARG A 90 -7.27 -5.59 -4.67
C ARG A 90 -5.80 -5.67 -4.27
N ALA A 91 -5.13 -4.53 -4.12
CA ALA A 91 -3.72 -4.49 -3.73
C ALA A 91 -3.47 -5.17 -2.37
N ALA A 92 -4.30 -4.87 -1.36
CA ALA A 92 -4.21 -5.49 -0.03
C ALA A 92 -4.39 -7.01 -0.08
N ARG A 93 -5.36 -7.50 -0.88
CA ARG A 93 -5.64 -8.94 -1.03
C ARG A 93 -4.53 -9.70 -1.75
N LEU A 94 -3.96 -9.11 -2.80
CA LEU A 94 -2.83 -9.72 -3.51
C LEU A 94 -1.60 -9.84 -2.61
N ALA A 95 -1.29 -8.79 -1.86
CA ALA A 95 -0.19 -8.82 -0.89
C ALA A 95 -0.48 -9.82 0.26
N ALA A 96 -1.71 -9.86 0.78
CA ALA A 96 -2.14 -10.85 1.77
C ALA A 96 -1.97 -12.30 1.29
N ALA A 97 -2.32 -12.58 0.03
CA ALA A 97 -2.18 -13.92 -0.53
C ALA A 97 -0.72 -14.39 -0.56
N GLY A 98 0.21 -13.51 -0.95
CA GLY A 98 1.65 -13.80 -0.90
C GLY A 98 2.14 -14.09 0.52
N LEU A 99 1.72 -13.28 1.49
CA LEU A 99 2.08 -13.48 2.90
C LEU A 99 1.48 -14.78 3.47
N ALA A 100 0.23 -15.10 3.14
CA ALA A 100 -0.43 -16.31 3.61
C ALA A 100 0.30 -17.57 3.13
N VAL A 101 0.75 -17.59 1.87
CA VAL A 101 1.58 -18.69 1.33
C VAL A 101 2.86 -18.87 2.13
N LEU A 102 3.53 -17.77 2.50
CA LEU A 102 4.76 -17.84 3.30
C LEU A 102 4.49 -18.38 4.71
N VAL A 103 3.45 -17.90 5.39
CA VAL A 103 3.06 -18.39 6.72
C VAL A 103 2.78 -19.89 6.68
N ASN A 104 1.96 -20.33 5.74
CA ASN A 104 1.61 -21.75 5.56
C ASN A 104 2.85 -22.60 5.24
N ARG A 105 3.79 -22.07 4.46
CA ARG A 105 5.03 -22.77 4.08
C ARG A 105 6.05 -22.85 5.22
N ILE A 106 6.14 -21.82 6.07
CA ILE A 106 7.04 -21.81 7.23
C ILE A 106 6.64 -22.89 8.24
N GLY A 107 5.34 -23.18 8.36
CA GLY A 107 4.84 -24.29 9.16
C GLY A 107 5.05 -24.13 10.67
N LYS A 108 5.25 -22.90 11.16
CA LYS A 108 5.40 -22.61 12.59
C LYS A 108 4.06 -22.20 13.20
N PRO A 109 3.76 -22.62 14.44
CA PRO A 109 2.47 -22.33 15.08
C PRO A 109 2.22 -20.83 15.28
N HIS A 110 3.28 -20.03 15.42
CA HIS A 110 3.19 -18.58 15.60
C HIS A 110 4.21 -17.88 14.69
N VAL A 111 3.74 -16.94 13.85
CA VAL A 111 4.58 -16.17 12.92
C VAL A 111 4.32 -14.67 13.11
N THR A 112 5.37 -13.91 13.44
CA THR A 112 5.31 -12.44 13.45
C THR A 112 5.88 -11.90 12.15
N ILE A 113 5.11 -11.07 11.46
CA ILE A 113 5.49 -10.43 10.20
C ILE A 113 5.80 -8.97 10.49
N GLY A 114 7.06 -8.58 10.35
CA GLY A 114 7.45 -7.17 10.37
C GLY A 114 7.02 -6.47 9.08
N VAL A 115 6.26 -5.38 9.19
CA VAL A 115 5.77 -4.61 8.06
C VAL A 115 6.24 -3.18 8.17
N ASP A 116 6.77 -2.64 7.07
CA ASP A 116 7.06 -1.23 6.90
C ASP A 116 6.53 -0.75 5.54
N GLY A 117 6.19 0.53 5.45
CA GLY A 117 5.68 1.15 4.23
C GLY A 117 4.57 2.17 4.49
N SER A 118 4.66 3.30 3.80
CA SER A 118 3.72 4.41 3.97
C SER A 118 2.27 4.06 3.67
N LEU A 119 2.02 3.17 2.69
CA LEU A 119 0.66 2.69 2.38
C LEU A 119 0.07 1.89 3.53
N TYR A 120 0.85 0.96 4.10
CA TYR A 120 0.39 0.16 5.22
C TYR A 120 0.20 0.99 6.49
N ARG A 121 1.06 1.99 6.72
CA ARG A 121 1.02 2.88 7.90
C ARG A 121 -0.14 3.89 7.86
N HIS A 122 -0.42 4.51 6.71
CA HIS A 122 -1.31 5.68 6.63
C HIS A 122 -2.64 5.43 5.92
N HIS A 123 -2.81 4.33 5.18
CA HIS A 123 -4.05 4.08 4.46
C HIS A 123 -5.11 3.52 5.43
N PRO A 124 -6.31 4.14 5.50
CA PRO A 124 -7.28 3.88 6.58
C PRO A 124 -7.76 2.43 6.63
N ARG A 125 -7.84 1.76 5.47
CA ARG A 125 -8.43 0.43 5.32
C ARG A 125 -7.45 -0.68 4.92
N PHE A 126 -6.20 -0.35 4.59
CA PHE A 126 -5.30 -1.28 3.90
C PHE A 126 -4.86 -2.42 4.82
N LYS A 127 -4.38 -2.08 6.02
CA LYS A 127 -4.01 -3.03 7.06
C LYS A 127 -5.14 -4.01 7.38
N HIS A 128 -6.31 -3.48 7.72
CA HIS A 128 -7.47 -4.31 8.09
C HIS A 128 -7.91 -5.23 6.94
N THR A 129 -7.90 -4.75 5.69
CA THR A 129 -8.25 -5.57 4.53
C THR A 129 -7.25 -6.70 4.31
N MET A 130 -5.96 -6.42 4.51
CA MET A 130 -4.88 -7.40 4.40
C MET A 130 -5.02 -8.47 5.49
N GLU A 131 -5.16 -8.07 6.75
CA GLU A 131 -5.33 -8.97 7.91
C GLU A 131 -6.53 -9.91 7.70
N ARG A 132 -7.70 -9.37 7.36
CA ARG A 132 -8.90 -10.17 7.07
C ARG A 132 -8.71 -11.14 5.93
N CYS A 133 -8.00 -10.75 4.88
CA CYS A 133 -7.71 -11.64 3.77
C CYS A 133 -6.79 -12.77 4.21
N MET A 134 -5.76 -12.48 5.01
CA MET A 134 -4.86 -13.50 5.55
C MET A 134 -5.59 -14.47 6.48
N GLU A 135 -6.51 -14.01 7.33
CA GLU A 135 -7.33 -14.87 8.21
C GLU A 135 -8.15 -15.92 7.44
N THR A 136 -8.49 -15.62 6.18
CA THR A 136 -9.20 -16.55 5.28
C THR A 136 -8.28 -17.51 4.53
N LEU A 137 -6.99 -17.19 4.37
CA LEU A 137 -6.04 -17.93 3.54
C LEU A 137 -5.01 -18.74 4.35
N VAL A 138 -4.71 -18.32 5.58
CA VAL A 138 -3.78 -19.02 6.48
C VAL A 138 -4.49 -20.23 7.10
N ASP A 139 -3.79 -21.36 7.13
CA ASP A 139 -4.27 -22.58 7.79
C ASP A 139 -4.57 -22.30 9.28
N LYS A 140 -5.67 -22.85 9.79
CA LYS A 140 -6.14 -22.60 11.18
C LYS A 140 -5.17 -23.13 12.24
N ASN A 141 -4.23 -24.00 11.86
CA ASN A 141 -3.16 -24.47 12.74
C ASN A 141 -2.06 -23.42 12.98
N PHE A 142 -2.03 -22.34 12.20
CA PHE A 142 -1.03 -21.27 12.32
C PHE A 142 -1.65 -19.96 12.75
N GLN A 143 -0.98 -19.28 13.68
CA GLN A 143 -1.31 -17.92 14.10
C GLN A 143 -0.29 -16.95 13.50
N PHE A 144 -0.77 -15.80 13.04
CA PHE A 144 0.09 -14.74 12.52
C PHE A 144 -0.20 -13.40 13.21
N LYS A 145 0.81 -12.55 13.26
CA LYS A 145 0.69 -11.16 13.73
C LYS A 145 1.48 -10.23 12.85
N LEU A 146 0.83 -9.23 12.26
CA LEU A 146 1.53 -8.16 11.55
C LEU A 146 1.92 -7.05 12.53
N THR A 147 3.20 -6.70 12.56
CA THR A 147 3.76 -5.68 13.46
C THR A 147 4.42 -4.59 12.64
N LEU A 148 4.00 -3.34 12.86
CA LEU A 148 4.61 -2.18 12.22
C LEU A 148 6.04 -2.02 12.74
N SER A 149 7.00 -1.88 11.84
CA SER A 149 8.39 -1.57 12.19
C SER A 149 8.62 -0.07 12.06
N ASP A 150 9.21 0.55 13.09
CA ASP A 150 9.54 1.99 13.06
C ASP A 150 10.87 2.28 12.39
N ASP A 151 11.84 1.37 12.52
CA ASP A 151 13.12 1.41 11.80
C ASP A 151 13.64 -0.02 11.64
N GLY A 152 12.90 -0.81 10.85
CA GLY A 152 13.26 -2.21 10.61
C GLY A 152 14.57 -2.33 9.84
N SER A 153 14.81 -1.44 8.87
CA SER A 153 16.01 -1.45 8.03
C SER A 153 17.27 -1.08 8.79
N GLY A 154 17.25 -0.02 9.61
CA GLY A 154 18.43 0.41 10.36
C GLY A 154 18.83 -0.60 11.43
N LYS A 155 17.86 -1.02 12.26
CA LYS A 155 18.09 -2.02 13.32
C LYS A 155 18.48 -3.39 12.76
N GLY A 156 17.85 -3.81 11.66
CA GLY A 156 18.17 -5.06 10.99
C GLY A 156 19.60 -5.07 10.42
N ALA A 157 19.98 -4.01 9.73
CA ALA A 157 21.32 -3.87 9.16
C ALA A 157 22.41 -3.89 10.26
N ALA A 158 22.19 -3.17 11.36
CA ALA A 158 23.12 -3.16 12.49
C ALA A 158 23.28 -4.55 13.13
N MET A 159 22.19 -5.31 13.31
CA MET A 159 22.27 -6.66 13.85
C MET A 159 23.02 -7.61 12.92
N VAL A 160 22.76 -7.55 11.61
CA VAL A 160 23.48 -8.39 10.63
C VAL A 160 24.97 -8.06 10.61
N ALA A 161 25.34 -6.77 10.66
CA ALA A 161 26.73 -6.34 10.74
C ALA A 161 27.42 -6.87 12.00
N CYS A 162 26.77 -6.79 13.16
CA CYS A 162 27.29 -7.32 14.42
C CYS A 162 27.49 -8.84 14.38
N VAL A 163 26.54 -9.60 13.81
CA VAL A 163 26.67 -11.06 13.67
C VAL A 163 27.82 -11.41 12.72
N ALA A 164 27.95 -10.71 11.60
CA ALA A 164 29.05 -10.92 10.65
C ALA A 164 30.42 -10.64 11.28
N ASP A 165 30.55 -9.52 11.99
CA ASP A 165 31.77 -9.16 12.72
C ASP A 165 32.15 -10.21 13.79
N THR A 166 31.15 -10.69 14.54
CA THR A 166 31.35 -11.75 15.54
C THR A 166 31.79 -13.07 14.91
N SER A 167 31.25 -13.44 13.75
CA SER A 167 31.65 -14.65 13.02
C SER A 167 33.08 -14.54 12.50
N LEU A 168 33.46 -13.39 11.94
CA LEU A 168 34.84 -13.13 11.47
C LEU A 168 35.85 -13.20 12.62
N CYS A 169 35.51 -12.65 13.78
CA CYS A 169 36.36 -12.70 14.99
C CYS A 169 36.50 -14.13 15.56
N LYS A 170 35.51 -15.01 15.33
CA LYS A 170 35.62 -16.43 15.73
C LYS A 170 36.52 -17.22 14.78
N GLU A 171 36.42 -17.00 13.47
CA GLU A 171 37.28 -17.66 12.47
C GLU A 171 38.76 -17.28 12.63
N THR A 172 39.06 -16.01 12.94
CA THR A 172 40.45 -15.58 13.21
C THR A 172 41.04 -16.23 14.47
N ARG A 173 40.25 -16.37 15.54
CA ARG A 173 40.72 -17.01 16.78
C ARG A 173 41.01 -18.51 16.63
N VAL A 174 40.22 -19.22 15.83
CA VAL A 174 40.46 -20.65 15.55
C VAL A 174 41.74 -20.84 14.74
N HIS A 175 42.02 -19.96 13.78
CA HIS A 175 43.28 -20.00 13.03
C HIS A 175 44.50 -19.67 13.88
N ASP A 176 44.40 -18.72 14.81
CA ASP A 176 45.52 -18.43 15.70
C ASP A 176 45.80 -19.60 16.67
N GLU A 177 44.77 -20.29 17.20
CA GLU A 177 44.96 -21.45 18.08
C GLU A 177 45.59 -22.68 17.37
N GLU A 178 45.28 -22.92 16.09
CA GLU A 178 45.90 -24.00 15.30
C GLU A 178 47.37 -23.72 14.92
N ILE A 179 47.80 -22.46 14.89
CA ILE A 179 49.20 -22.09 14.60
C ILE A 179 50.10 -22.25 15.84
N PHE A 180 49.52 -22.26 17.05
CA PHE A 180 50.25 -22.37 18.32
C PHE A 180 50.14 -23.75 19.01
N SER A 181 49.60 -24.79 18.34
CA SER A 181 49.59 -26.19 18.81
C SER A 181 50.58 -27.07 18.05
#